data_AF-A0A8B3P5H2-F1
#
_entry.id   AF-A0A8B3P5H2-F1
#
_cell.length_a   1.000
_cell.length_b   1.000
_cell.length_c   1.000
_cell.angle_alpha   90.00
_cell.angle_beta   90.00
_cell.angle_gamma   90.00
#
_symmetry.space_group_name_H-M   'P 1'
#
loop_
_entity.id
_entity.type
_entity.pdbx_description
1 polymer ?
#
loop_
_entity_poly.entity_id
_entity_poly.type
_entity_poly.pdbx_seq_one_letter_code
_entity_poly.pdbx_strand_id
1 'polypeptide(L)'
;MRKVPQWEFDFYALSLPRGHDFGAEPPVAAWGGSDGRSCGIITHDATADAFNTILMRRRVDSVWTVTRQESGFANIDAAHDALEPFLVEGQPPEPMPAGAIRRPPLFDLAGRQPSEVFRLLATTARRPAGWALNQLYLAMPKPDRNWASCELSGGCPFGPDRGDWSYHASASIGGSE
;
A
#
# COMPACT_ATOMS: atom_id res chain seq x y z
N MET A 1 -20.04 3.70 -3.08
CA MET A 1 -19.00 3.70 -2.02
C MET A 1 -19.31 2.63 -0.98
N ARG A 2 -18.29 2.10 -0.30
CA ARG A 2 -18.46 1.15 0.80
C ARG A 2 -17.59 1.52 1.98
N LYS A 3 -18.03 1.19 3.20
CA LYS A 3 -17.16 1.28 4.37
C LYS A 3 -16.03 0.27 4.26
N VAL A 4 -14.80 0.71 4.51
CA VAL A 4 -13.61 -0.16 4.54
C VAL A 4 -13.47 -0.70 5.97
N PRO A 5 -13.45 -2.02 6.17
CA PRO A 5 -13.20 -2.60 7.48
C PRO A 5 -11.75 -2.36 7.92
N GLN A 6 -11.50 -2.33 9.23
CA GLN A 6 -10.19 -2.02 9.81
C GLN A 6 -9.06 -2.87 9.21
N TRP A 7 -9.25 -4.20 9.12
CA TRP A 7 -8.22 -5.11 8.59
C TRP A 7 -7.80 -4.79 7.16
N GLU A 8 -8.72 -4.28 6.33
CA GLU A 8 -8.40 -3.89 4.95
C GLU A 8 -7.68 -2.55 4.92
N PHE A 9 -8.13 -1.62 5.77
CA PHE A 9 -7.48 -0.33 5.95
C PHE A 9 -6.03 -0.49 6.42
N ASP A 10 -5.73 -1.40 7.35
CA ASP A 10 -4.37 -1.63 7.85
C ASP A 10 -3.41 -1.95 6.69
N PHE A 11 -3.84 -2.74 5.69
CA PHE A 11 -3.04 -2.98 4.50
C PHE A 11 -2.87 -1.74 3.61
N TYR A 12 -3.87 -0.86 3.52
CA TYR A 12 -3.76 0.37 2.75
C TYR A 12 -2.89 1.41 3.45
N ALA A 13 -2.98 1.51 4.77
CA ALA A 13 -2.17 2.40 5.60
C ALA A 13 -0.68 2.15 5.42
N LEU A 14 -0.25 0.90 5.18
CA LEU A 14 1.15 0.58 4.85
C LEU A 14 1.68 1.32 3.62
N SER A 15 0.81 1.76 2.71
CA SER A 15 1.20 2.52 1.53
C SER A 15 1.29 4.03 1.77
N LEU A 16 0.88 4.52 2.95
CA LEU A 16 1.06 5.91 3.33
C LEU A 16 2.54 6.20 3.59
N PRO A 17 3.00 7.46 3.40
CA PRO A 17 4.40 7.82 3.63
C PRO A 17 4.92 7.48 5.03
N ARG A 18 4.04 7.51 6.05
CA ARG A 18 4.34 7.18 7.44
C ARG A 18 3.90 5.76 7.84
N GLY A 19 3.40 4.96 6.90
CA GLY A 19 2.81 3.65 7.20
C GLY A 19 1.67 3.77 8.22
N HIS A 20 1.76 2.98 9.29
CA HIS A 20 0.80 3.01 10.41
C HIS A 20 1.05 4.12 11.44
N ASP A 21 2.07 4.96 11.25
CA ASP A 21 2.36 6.04 12.20
C ASP A 21 1.49 7.27 11.90
N PHE A 22 0.34 7.31 12.57
CA PHE A 22 -0.62 8.42 12.51
C PHE A 22 -0.41 9.46 13.62
N GLY A 23 0.54 9.25 14.54
CA GLY A 23 0.82 10.16 15.64
C GLY A 23 -0.43 10.52 16.45
N ALA A 24 -0.67 11.82 16.61
CA ALA A 24 -1.81 12.37 17.36
C ALA A 24 -3.14 12.37 16.57
N GLU A 25 -3.15 11.92 15.32
CA GLU A 25 -4.30 11.96 14.42
C GLU A 25 -4.70 10.56 13.97
N PRO A 26 -5.15 9.66 14.87
CA PRO A 26 -5.48 8.30 14.50
C PRO A 26 -6.65 8.25 13.50
N PRO A 27 -6.66 7.25 12.59
CA PRO A 27 -7.78 7.02 11.70
C PRO A 27 -9.01 6.58 12.50
N VAL A 28 -10.16 7.18 12.22
CA VAL A 28 -11.44 6.87 12.87
C VAL A 28 -12.41 6.15 11.95
N ALA A 29 -12.28 6.34 10.63
CA ALA A 29 -13.09 5.66 9.63
C ALA A 29 -12.45 5.69 8.24
N ALA A 30 -12.84 4.76 7.38
CA ALA A 30 -12.41 4.72 5.99
C ALA A 30 -13.52 4.22 5.06
N TRP A 31 -13.51 4.72 3.82
CA TRP A 31 -14.43 4.36 2.75
C TRP A 31 -13.69 4.13 1.44
N GLY A 32 -14.16 3.15 0.69
CA GLY A 32 -13.57 2.77 -0.59
C GLY A 32 -14.54 3.02 -1.73
N GLY A 33 -13.98 3.37 -2.89
CA GLY A 33 -14.67 3.20 -4.17
C GLY A 33 -14.98 1.72 -4.39
N SER A 34 -16.12 1.44 -5.03
CA SER A 34 -16.57 0.06 -5.24
C SER A 34 -15.70 -0.69 -6.26
N ASP A 35 -14.92 0.04 -7.06
CA ASP A 35 -13.92 -0.50 -7.99
C ASP A 35 -12.58 -0.86 -7.30
N GLY A 36 -12.44 -0.59 -5.99
CA GLY A 36 -11.22 -0.85 -5.22
C GLY A 36 -10.03 0.04 -5.61
N ARG A 37 -10.28 1.16 -6.31
CA ARG A 37 -9.22 2.06 -6.80
C ARG A 37 -9.08 3.35 -6.00
N SER A 38 -10.00 3.64 -5.10
CA SER A 38 -9.94 4.82 -4.23
C SER A 38 -10.23 4.41 -2.79
N CYS A 39 -9.57 5.08 -1.85
CA CYS A 39 -9.76 4.92 -0.42
C CYS A 39 -9.67 6.31 0.23
N GLY A 40 -10.74 6.72 0.90
CA GLY A 40 -10.78 7.92 1.73
C GLY A 40 -10.68 7.52 3.19
N ILE A 41 -9.80 8.17 3.92
CA ILE A 41 -9.53 7.93 5.34
C ILE A 41 -9.88 9.21 6.08
N ILE A 42 -10.61 9.09 7.19
CA ILE A 42 -10.87 10.18 8.11
C ILE A 42 -10.02 9.95 9.35
N THR A 43 -9.24 10.96 9.73
CA THR A 43 -8.49 11.00 10.99
C THR A 43 -9.08 12.04 11.93
N HIS A 44 -8.80 11.92 13.21
CA HIS A 44 -9.26 12.87 14.23
C HIS A 44 -8.08 13.44 15.00
N ASP A 45 -7.90 14.75 14.93
CA ASP A 45 -6.95 15.50 15.77
C ASP A 45 -7.64 15.85 17.09
N ALA A 46 -7.29 15.13 18.15
CA ALA A 46 -7.83 15.36 19.48
C ALA A 46 -7.38 16.70 20.11
N THR A 47 -6.31 17.31 19.59
CA THR A 47 -5.80 18.61 20.09
C THR A 47 -6.63 19.76 19.54
N ALA A 48 -6.94 19.70 18.25
CA ALA A 48 -7.74 20.70 17.56
C ALA A 48 -9.26 20.42 17.61
N ASP A 49 -9.66 19.25 18.10
CA ASP A 49 -11.04 18.74 18.04
C ASP A 49 -11.60 18.82 16.61
N ALA A 50 -10.80 18.34 15.66
CA ALA A 50 -11.07 18.49 14.24
C ALA A 50 -10.82 17.18 13.49
N PHE A 51 -11.55 16.99 12.40
CA PHE A 51 -11.40 15.84 11.51
C PHE A 51 -10.60 16.24 10.28
N ASN A 52 -9.75 15.32 9.81
CA ASN A 52 -8.96 15.48 8.59
C ASN A 52 -9.27 14.33 7.64
N THR A 53 -9.01 14.54 6.34
CA THR A 53 -9.21 13.53 5.30
C THR A 53 -7.90 13.24 4.57
N ILE A 54 -7.69 11.97 4.23
CA ILE A 54 -6.62 11.52 3.35
C ILE A 54 -7.28 10.70 2.23
N LEU A 55 -7.15 11.17 1.00
CA LEU A 55 -7.58 10.45 -0.18
C LEU A 55 -6.40 9.74 -0.84
N MET A 56 -6.54 8.43 -0.99
CA MET A 56 -5.62 7.56 -1.71
C MET A 56 -6.29 7.06 -2.98
N ARG A 57 -5.54 7.02 -4.08
CA ARG A 57 -5.97 6.44 -5.37
C ARG A 57 -4.93 5.46 -5.90
N ARG A 58 -5.38 4.43 -6.61
CA ARG A 58 -4.52 3.46 -7.29
C ARG A 58 -3.94 4.09 -8.55
N ARG A 59 -2.64 3.92 -8.73
CA ARG A 59 -1.94 4.24 -9.97
C ARG A 59 -2.12 3.13 -11.01
N VAL A 60 -1.65 3.38 -12.24
CA VAL A 60 -1.60 2.37 -13.33
C VAL A 60 -0.74 1.13 -13.00
N ASP A 61 0.15 1.21 -12.02
CA ASP A 61 0.94 0.09 -11.50
C ASP A 61 0.34 -0.53 -10.22
N SER A 62 -0.92 -0.19 -9.91
CA SER A 62 -1.66 -0.62 -8.72
C SER A 62 -1.09 -0.15 -7.39
N VAL A 63 -0.04 0.68 -7.35
CA VAL A 63 0.44 1.26 -6.09
C VAL A 63 -0.53 2.35 -5.64
N TRP A 64 -0.78 2.44 -4.32
CA TRP A 64 -1.54 3.56 -3.77
C TRP A 64 -0.71 4.83 -3.76
N THR A 65 -1.33 5.95 -4.11
CA THR A 65 -0.75 7.28 -3.96
C THR A 65 -1.74 8.18 -3.26
N VAL A 66 -1.26 9.06 -2.39
CA VAL A 66 -2.08 10.13 -1.82
C VAL A 66 -2.32 11.17 -2.91
N THR A 67 -3.57 11.53 -3.14
CA THR A 67 -3.96 12.55 -4.14
C THR A 67 -4.55 13.80 -3.50
N ARG A 68 -5.08 13.70 -2.29
CA ARG A 68 -5.63 14.84 -1.54
C ARG A 68 -5.46 14.63 -0.04
N GLN A 69 -5.21 15.72 0.66
CA GLN A 69 -5.31 15.80 2.12
C GLN A 69 -5.97 17.11 2.48
N GLU A 70 -6.95 17.06 3.38
CA GLU A 70 -7.66 18.24 3.87
C GLU A 70 -7.86 18.13 5.37
N SER A 71 -7.97 19.27 6.04
CA SER A 71 -8.09 19.35 7.50
C SER A 71 -9.15 20.35 7.92
N GLY A 72 -9.57 20.25 9.19
CA GLY A 72 -10.45 21.24 9.81
C GLY A 72 -11.94 20.99 9.60
N PHE A 73 -12.36 19.74 9.38
CA PHE A 73 -13.77 19.39 9.35
C PHE A 73 -14.33 19.31 10.77
N ALA A 74 -15.53 19.84 10.98
CA ALA A 74 -16.16 19.91 12.31
C ALA A 74 -16.65 18.55 12.84
N ASN A 75 -16.91 17.58 11.94
CA ASN A 75 -17.37 16.24 12.31
C ASN A 75 -17.08 15.23 11.18
N ILE A 76 -17.28 13.94 11.49
CA ILE A 76 -17.07 12.83 10.56
C ILE A 76 -17.94 12.96 9.32
N ASP A 77 -19.19 13.39 9.44
CA ASP A 77 -20.12 13.49 8.31
C ASP A 77 -19.66 14.56 7.31
N ALA A 78 -19.20 15.72 7.79
CA ALA A 78 -18.63 16.77 6.94
C ALA A 78 -17.36 16.31 6.22
N ALA A 79 -16.48 15.57 6.91
CA ALA A 79 -15.29 14.98 6.31
C ALA A 79 -15.64 13.88 5.29
N HIS A 80 -16.68 13.10 5.56
CA HIS A 80 -17.21 12.08 4.66
C HIS A 80 -17.78 12.69 3.37
N ASP A 81 -18.62 13.72 3.48
CA ASP A 81 -19.23 14.41 2.34
C ASP A 81 -18.16 15.05 1.46
N ALA A 82 -17.07 15.53 2.05
CA ALA A 82 -15.91 16.05 1.30
C ALA A 82 -15.16 14.97 0.50
N LEU A 83 -15.18 13.71 0.95
CA LEU A 83 -14.54 12.58 0.27
C LEU A 83 -15.41 12.00 -0.86
N GLU A 84 -16.74 12.03 -0.73
CA GLU A 84 -17.67 11.34 -1.62
C GLU A 84 -17.43 11.60 -3.12
N PRO A 85 -17.20 12.84 -3.61
CA PRO A 85 -16.99 13.11 -5.03
C PRO A 85 -15.75 12.41 -5.63
N PHE A 86 -14.82 11.97 -4.78
CA PHE A 86 -13.55 11.35 -5.19
C PHE A 86 -13.56 9.82 -5.08
N LEU A 87 -14.58 9.25 -4.43
CA LEU A 87 -14.77 7.81 -4.27
C LEU A 87 -15.69 7.22 -5.35
N VAL A 88 -15.90 7.95 -6.44
CA VAL A 88 -16.72 7.56 -7.59
C VAL A 88 -15.99 6.54 -8.46
N GLU A 89 -16.74 5.55 -8.93
CA GLU A 89 -16.24 4.51 -9.84
C GLU A 89 -15.88 5.06 -11.22
N GLY A 90 -15.03 4.33 -11.93
CA GLY A 90 -14.79 4.59 -13.36
C GLY A 90 -13.82 5.74 -13.65
N GLN A 91 -13.36 6.46 -12.62
CA GLN A 91 -12.25 7.39 -12.79
C GLN A 91 -10.98 6.63 -13.20
N PRO A 92 -10.18 7.19 -14.13
CA PRO A 92 -8.94 6.54 -14.55
C PRO A 92 -7.97 6.42 -13.36
N PRO A 93 -7.13 5.35 -13.33
CA PRO A 93 -6.05 5.25 -12.36
C PRO A 93 -5.06 6.42 -12.49
N GLU A 94 -4.42 6.77 -11.38
CA GLU A 94 -3.41 7.83 -11.36
C GLU A 94 -2.19 7.47 -12.22
N PRO A 95 -1.55 8.44 -12.89
CA PRO A 95 -0.33 8.19 -13.64
C PRO A 95 0.83 7.81 -12.70
N MET A 96 1.84 7.15 -13.28
CA MET A 96 3.09 6.92 -12.55
C MET A 96 3.94 8.19 -12.53
N PRO A 97 4.62 8.50 -11.40
CA PRO A 97 5.63 9.55 -11.36
C PRO A 97 6.75 9.30 -12.38
N ALA A 98 7.32 10.37 -12.94
CA ALA A 98 8.44 10.26 -13.86
C ALA A 98 9.62 9.51 -13.20
N GLY A 99 10.21 8.55 -13.92
CA GLY A 99 11.30 7.72 -13.42
C GLY A 99 10.89 6.60 -12.46
N ALA A 100 9.61 6.50 -12.08
CA ALA A 100 9.11 5.37 -11.30
C ALA A 100 9.12 4.09 -12.16
N ILE A 101 9.57 2.98 -11.55
CA ILE A 101 9.59 1.67 -12.21
C ILE A 101 8.28 0.96 -11.92
N ARG A 102 7.65 0.41 -12.97
CA ARG A 102 6.40 -0.34 -12.83
C ARG A 102 6.67 -1.63 -12.05
N ARG A 103 5.85 -1.91 -11.05
CA ARG A 103 5.90 -3.16 -10.29
C ARG A 103 5.29 -4.30 -11.12
N PRO A 104 6.01 -5.41 -11.36
CA PRO A 104 5.42 -6.60 -11.93
C PRO A 104 4.24 -7.10 -11.07
N PRO A 105 3.08 -7.45 -11.65
CA PRO A 105 1.99 -7.99 -10.85
C PRO A 105 2.39 -9.35 -10.26
N LEU A 106 2.09 -9.54 -8.98
CA LEU A 106 2.56 -10.69 -8.23
C LEU A 106 1.96 -12.03 -8.71
N PHE A 107 0.72 -12.00 -9.21
CA PHE A 107 0.00 -13.16 -9.74
C PHE A 107 -0.14 -13.13 -11.27
N ASP A 108 0.50 -12.18 -11.96
CA ASP A 108 0.60 -12.20 -13.42
C ASP A 108 1.85 -12.97 -13.85
N LEU A 109 1.62 -14.25 -14.10
CA LEU A 109 2.69 -15.20 -14.39
C LEU A 109 3.23 -15.04 -15.80
N ALA A 110 2.52 -14.36 -16.73
CA ALA A 110 2.95 -14.18 -18.12
C ALA A 110 3.45 -15.49 -18.79
N GLY A 111 2.79 -16.62 -18.48
CA GLY A 111 3.16 -17.95 -18.97
C GLY A 111 4.26 -18.68 -18.18
N ARG A 112 4.79 -18.10 -17.11
CA ARG A 112 5.76 -18.74 -16.20
C ARG A 112 5.08 -19.77 -15.30
N GLN A 113 5.78 -20.85 -14.98
CA GLN A 113 5.35 -21.82 -13.97
C GLN A 113 5.50 -21.18 -12.58
N PRO A 114 4.41 -21.05 -11.79
CA PRO A 114 4.49 -20.55 -10.44
C PRO A 114 5.11 -21.61 -9.51
N SER A 115 5.90 -21.15 -8.54
CA SER A 115 6.36 -22.01 -7.44
C SER A 115 5.19 -22.60 -6.67
N GLU A 116 5.45 -23.65 -5.90
CA GLU A 116 4.41 -24.35 -5.13
C GLU A 116 3.66 -23.41 -4.19
N VAL A 117 4.37 -22.49 -3.52
CA VAL A 117 3.78 -21.47 -2.64
C VAL A 117 2.82 -20.56 -3.41
N PHE A 118 3.21 -20.09 -4.60
CA PHE A 118 2.35 -19.23 -5.42
C PHE A 118 1.14 -19.97 -5.98
N ARG A 119 1.28 -21.24 -6.36
CA ARG A 119 0.14 -22.10 -6.70
C ARG A 119 -0.82 -22.22 -5.53
N LEU A 120 -0.28 -22.42 -4.33
CA LEU A 120 -1.05 -22.55 -3.11
C LEU A 120 -1.84 -21.26 -2.81
N LEU A 121 -1.18 -20.10 -2.87
CA LEU A 121 -1.79 -18.79 -2.63
C LEU A 121 -2.84 -18.40 -3.69
N ALA A 122 -2.70 -18.90 -4.92
CA ALA A 122 -3.67 -18.68 -5.99
C ALA A 122 -4.98 -19.48 -5.81
N THR A 123 -5.03 -20.43 -4.87
CA THR A 123 -6.27 -21.18 -4.58
C THR A 123 -7.34 -20.30 -3.93
N THR A 124 -8.62 -20.60 -4.19
CA THR A 124 -9.76 -19.85 -3.60
C THR A 124 -9.69 -19.81 -2.07
N ALA A 125 -9.31 -20.91 -1.43
CA ALA A 125 -9.19 -21.01 0.03
C ALA A 125 -8.13 -20.07 0.63
N ARG A 126 -7.13 -19.66 -0.16
CA ARG A 126 -6.00 -18.83 0.30
C ARG A 126 -5.96 -17.47 -0.38
N ARG A 127 -7.02 -17.12 -1.12
CA ARG A 127 -7.19 -15.80 -1.74
C ARG A 127 -7.00 -14.64 -0.76
N PRO A 128 -7.45 -14.70 0.52
CA PRO A 128 -7.18 -13.62 1.48
C PRO A 128 -5.67 -13.44 1.75
N ALA A 129 -4.93 -14.54 1.92
CA ALA A 129 -3.49 -14.50 2.12
C ALA A 129 -2.74 -14.01 0.88
N GLY A 130 -3.14 -14.48 -0.31
CA GLY A 130 -2.58 -13.99 -1.57
C GLY A 130 -2.86 -12.50 -1.79
N TRP A 131 -4.07 -12.04 -1.47
CA TRP A 131 -4.43 -10.62 -1.53
C TRP A 131 -3.58 -9.79 -0.56
N ALA A 132 -3.43 -10.23 0.69
CA ALA A 132 -2.62 -9.57 1.71
C ALA A 132 -1.15 -9.45 1.27
N LEU A 133 -0.55 -10.55 0.79
CA LEU A 133 0.82 -10.54 0.27
C LEU A 133 0.99 -9.55 -0.89
N ASN A 134 0.01 -9.49 -1.79
CA ASN A 134 0.02 -8.51 -2.88
C ASN A 134 -0.07 -7.06 -2.35
N GLN A 135 -0.88 -6.79 -1.32
CA GLN A 135 -0.91 -5.45 -0.71
C GLN A 135 0.44 -5.08 -0.08
N LEU A 136 1.07 -5.99 0.65
CA LEU A 136 2.40 -5.78 1.23
C LEU A 136 3.43 -5.48 0.14
N TYR A 137 3.43 -6.28 -0.92
CA TYR A 137 4.31 -6.08 -2.07
C TYR A 137 4.14 -4.69 -2.71
N LEU A 138 2.90 -4.21 -2.84
CA LEU A 138 2.60 -2.90 -3.42
C LEU A 138 2.92 -1.74 -2.46
N ALA A 139 2.92 -1.97 -1.15
CA ALA A 139 3.22 -0.97 -0.13
C ALA A 139 4.73 -0.74 0.08
N MET A 140 5.59 -1.74 -0.20
CA MET A 140 7.03 -1.62 0.01
C MET A 140 7.63 -0.40 -0.73
N PRO A 141 8.46 0.48 -0.11
CA PRO A 141 9.00 1.65 -0.79
C PRO A 141 9.90 1.34 -1.99
N LYS A 142 10.76 0.32 -1.86
CA LYS A 142 11.73 -0.13 -2.88
C LYS A 142 11.82 -1.66 -2.86
N PRO A 143 10.79 -2.38 -3.35
CA PRO A 143 10.87 -3.84 -3.42
C PRO A 143 12.00 -4.25 -4.37
N ASP A 144 12.65 -5.37 -4.06
CA ASP A 144 13.65 -5.95 -4.97
C ASP A 144 13.01 -6.18 -6.36
N ARG A 145 13.75 -5.83 -7.42
CA ARG A 145 13.27 -6.01 -8.81
C ARG A 145 12.96 -7.47 -9.13
N ASN A 146 13.67 -8.38 -8.47
CA ASN A 146 13.50 -9.80 -8.61
C ASN A 146 12.49 -10.38 -7.63
N TRP A 147 11.87 -9.61 -6.73
CA TRP A 147 10.90 -10.15 -5.77
C TRP A 147 9.83 -11.01 -6.46
N ALA A 148 9.18 -10.43 -7.47
CA ALA A 148 8.15 -11.12 -8.25
C ALA A 148 8.71 -12.14 -9.28
N SER A 149 10.01 -12.24 -9.51
CA SER A 149 10.61 -13.21 -10.46
C SER A 149 11.32 -14.37 -9.75
N CYS A 150 12.01 -14.12 -8.65
CA CYS A 150 12.70 -15.08 -7.78
C CYS A 150 11.71 -16.01 -7.07
N GLU A 151 10.60 -15.48 -6.54
CA GLU A 151 9.62 -16.31 -5.86
C GLU A 151 8.84 -17.22 -6.83
N LEU A 152 8.83 -16.88 -8.13
CA LEU A 152 8.19 -17.67 -9.18
C LEU A 152 9.11 -18.78 -9.74
N SER A 153 10.43 -18.63 -9.70
CA SER A 153 11.37 -19.57 -10.34
C SER A 153 11.90 -20.69 -9.44
N GLY A 154 11.54 -20.74 -8.15
CA GLY A 154 12.02 -21.80 -7.24
C GLY A 154 13.55 -21.80 -7.03
N GLY A 155 14.23 -20.73 -7.44
CA GLY A 155 15.69 -20.62 -7.38
C GLY A 155 16.10 -19.18 -7.16
N CYS A 156 16.29 -18.80 -5.91
CA CYS A 156 17.16 -17.69 -5.56
C CYS A 156 18.60 -18.23 -5.44
N PRO A 157 19.62 -17.49 -5.91
CA PRO A 157 21.01 -17.73 -5.50
C PRO A 157 21.25 -17.39 -4.01
N PHE A 158 20.24 -16.82 -3.33
CA PHE A 158 20.21 -16.45 -1.91
C PHE A 158 19.41 -17.46 -1.08
N GLY A 159 19.60 -18.76 -1.34
CA GLY A 159 19.14 -19.80 -0.43
C GLY A 159 19.89 -19.73 0.92
N PRO A 160 19.33 -20.30 2.00
CA PRO A 160 19.90 -20.26 3.36
C PRO A 160 21.30 -20.90 3.50
N ASP A 161 21.83 -21.52 2.45
CA ASP A 161 23.10 -22.26 2.45
C ASP A 161 24.35 -21.44 2.12
N ARG A 162 24.28 -20.10 2.09
CA ARG A 162 25.49 -19.26 2.12
C ARG A 162 25.37 -18.22 3.20
N GLY A 163 26.08 -18.48 4.30
CA GLY A 163 26.19 -17.59 5.44
C GLY A 163 26.68 -16.20 5.03
N ASP A 164 26.02 -15.20 5.61
CA ASP A 164 26.61 -14.10 6.39
C ASP A 164 25.67 -12.88 6.27
N TRP A 165 24.78 -12.72 7.25
CA TRP A 165 23.81 -11.59 7.33
C TRP A 165 24.47 -10.34 7.94
N SER A 166 25.61 -9.94 7.40
CA SER A 166 26.34 -8.75 7.85
C SER A 166 25.90 -7.53 7.04
N TYR A 167 24.83 -6.86 7.47
CA TYR A 167 24.54 -5.49 7.01
C TYR A 167 25.61 -4.54 7.57
N HIS A 168 26.61 -4.18 6.76
CA HIS A 168 27.45 -3.02 7.05
C HIS A 168 26.62 -1.74 6.82
N ALA A 169 26.11 -1.18 7.91
CA ALA A 169 25.63 0.19 7.94
C ALA A 169 26.83 1.14 7.83
N SER A 170 27.09 1.67 6.65
CA SER A 170 28.00 2.81 6.48
C SER A 170 27.32 4.07 7.01
N ALA A 171 27.55 4.38 8.27
CA ALA A 171 27.25 5.69 8.84
C ALA A 171 28.33 6.68 8.37
N SER A 172 27.99 7.52 7.39
CA SER A 172 28.73 8.74 7.11
C SER A 172 28.42 9.77 8.19
N ILE A 173 29.21 9.79 9.26
CA ILE A 173 29.24 10.92 10.20
C ILE A 173 30.42 11.80 9.79
N GLY A 174 30.10 13.01 9.32
CA GLY A 174 31.07 14.08 9.16
C GLY A 174 31.63 14.48 10.52
N GLY A 175 32.96 14.51 10.61
CA GLY A 175 33.71 15.11 11.71
C GLY A 175 34.74 16.04 11.10
N SER A 176 34.54 17.33 11.35
CA SER A 176 35.46 18.44 11.08
C SER A 176 36.69 18.38 11.98
N GLU A 177 37.84 18.71 11.41
CA GLU A 177 38.92 19.48 12.06
C GLU A 177 39.41 20.55 11.08
#